data_AF-A0A317YKF5-F1
#
_entry.id   AF-A0A317YKF5-F1
#
_cell.length_a   1.000
_cell.length_b   1.000
_cell.length_c   1.000
_cell.angle_alpha   90.00
_cell.angle_beta   90.00
_cell.angle_gamma   90.00
#
_symmetry.space_group_name_H-M   'P 1'
#
loop_
_entity.id
_entity.type
_entity.pdbx_description
1 polymer ?
#
loop_
_entity_poly.entity_id
_entity_poly.type
_entity_poly.pdbx_seq_one_letter_code
_entity_poly.pdbx_strand_id
1 'polypeptide(L)'
;MLEKIGPLKIARLDFSDHHFFSAHDLEKIQETARNLMDEHSKDTIVLVTEKDYDRDPEALKTLDANVWVLSSSLQIMHHSKQGEDEFMRKVNEIITVTWCAKSHAADRATGC
;
A
#
# COMPACT_ATOMS: atom_id res chain seq x y z
N MET A 1 -0.61 -10.17 10.44
CA MET A 1 -0.48 -10.64 9.05
C MET A 1 0.84 -11.37 8.84
N LEU A 2 1.98 -10.74 9.13
CA LEU A 2 3.32 -11.30 8.92
C LEU A 2 3.58 -12.61 9.65
N GLU A 3 3.07 -12.77 10.88
CA GLU A 3 3.17 -14.03 11.63
C GLU A 3 2.54 -15.22 10.89
N LYS A 4 1.52 -14.99 10.05
CA LYS A 4 0.85 -16.04 9.27
C LYS A 4 1.64 -16.46 8.03
N ILE A 5 2.58 -15.63 7.58
CA ILE A 5 3.44 -15.90 6.42
C ILE A 5 4.61 -16.84 6.80
N GLY A 6 4.83 -17.05 8.11
CA GLY A 6 5.78 -18.02 8.64
C GLY A 6 7.27 -17.63 8.51
N PRO A 7 7.68 -16.37 8.73
CA PRO A 7 9.10 -16.04 8.78
C PRO A 7 9.76 -16.66 10.01
N LEU A 8 11.06 -16.98 9.89
CA LEU A 8 11.86 -17.50 10.99
C LEU A 8 12.04 -16.46 12.11
N LYS A 9 12.30 -15.20 11.72
CA LYS A 9 12.49 -14.05 12.61
C LYS A 9 11.94 -12.80 11.92
N ILE A 10 11.38 -11.89 12.71
CA ILE A 10 10.89 -10.60 12.24
C ILE A 10 11.57 -9.51 13.08
N ALA A 11 12.24 -8.57 12.41
CA ALA A 11 12.49 -7.24 12.96
C ALA A 11 11.47 -6.28 12.35
N ARG A 12 10.81 -5.48 13.20
CA ARG A 12 9.78 -4.54 12.78
C ARG A 12 10.28 -3.12 13.01
N LEU A 13 10.21 -2.30 11.97
CA LEU A 13 10.47 -0.86 12.01
C LEU A 13 9.15 -0.15 11.67
N ASP A 14 8.68 0.69 12.59
CA ASP A 14 7.46 1.46 12.42
C ASP A 14 7.80 2.92 12.14
N PHE A 15 7.20 3.50 11.11
CA PHE A 15 7.35 4.89 10.72
C PHE A 15 6.02 5.64 10.88
N SER A 16 6.09 6.96 11.04
CA SER A 16 4.88 7.79 11.13
C SER A 16 4.07 7.75 9.84
N ASP A 17 2.79 8.09 9.92
CA ASP A 17 2.02 8.25 8.69
C ASP A 17 2.58 9.42 7.87
N HIS A 18 2.48 9.30 6.56
CA HIS A 18 3.10 10.21 5.61
C HIS A 18 4.63 10.38 5.68
N HIS A 19 5.36 9.39 6.19
CA HIS A 19 6.83 9.42 6.25
C HIS A 19 7.49 9.42 4.87
N PHE A 20 8.56 10.20 4.72
CA PHE A 20 9.50 10.12 3.61
C PHE A 20 10.82 9.56 4.16
N PHE A 21 11.38 8.56 3.50
CA PHE A 21 12.60 7.90 3.98
C PHE A 21 13.80 8.85 3.85
N SER A 22 14.41 9.16 4.98
CA SER A 22 15.70 9.85 5.01
C SER A 22 16.85 8.85 4.80
N ALA A 23 18.04 9.34 4.47
CA ALA A 23 19.24 8.50 4.39
C ALA A 23 19.49 7.73 5.71
N HIS A 24 19.23 8.35 6.86
CA HIS A 24 19.34 7.73 8.18
C HIS A 24 18.35 6.59 8.37
N ASP A 25 17.13 6.72 7.83
CA ASP A 25 16.14 5.63 7.90
C ASP A 25 16.57 4.45 7.05
N LEU A 26 17.10 4.69 5.86
CA LEU A 26 17.62 3.65 4.98
C LEU A 26 18.81 2.93 5.60
N GLU A 27 19.73 3.68 6.23
CA GLU A 27 20.86 3.10 6.98
C GLU A 27 20.37 2.20 8.12
N LYS A 28 19.38 2.64 8.90
CA LYS A 28 18.77 1.82 9.96
C LYS A 28 18.12 0.55 9.43
N ILE A 29 17.37 0.65 8.32
CA ILE A 29 16.75 -0.52 7.69
C ILE A 29 17.84 -1.50 7.27
N GLN A 30 18.92 -1.01 6.66
CA GLN A 30 20.00 -1.85 6.15
C GLN A 30 20.85 -2.47 7.27
N GLU A 31 21.11 -1.75 8.34
CA GLU A 31 21.73 -2.29 9.55
C GLU A 31 20.86 -3.38 10.18
N THR A 32 19.55 -3.13 10.29
CA THR A 32 18.60 -4.11 10.82
C THR A 32 18.56 -5.39 9.97
N ALA A 33 18.56 -5.25 8.64
CA ALA A 33 18.58 -6.38 7.73
C ALA A 33 19.88 -7.19 7.84
N ARG A 34 21.04 -6.52 7.89
CA ARG A 34 22.34 -7.19 8.07
C ARG A 34 22.42 -7.96 9.39
N ASN A 35 21.98 -7.36 10.49
CA ASN A 35 21.97 -8.03 11.79
C ASN A 35 21.11 -9.30 11.77
N LEU A 36 19.94 -9.27 11.10
CA LEU A 36 19.10 -10.46 10.93
C LEU A 36 19.77 -11.54 10.06
N MET A 37 20.48 -11.15 9.00
CA MET A 37 21.23 -12.08 8.16
C MET A 37 22.37 -12.74 8.93
N ASP A 38 23.14 -11.96 9.70
CA ASP A 38 24.28 -12.44 10.48
C ASP A 38 23.83 -13.39 11.60
N GLU A 39 22.72 -13.08 12.29
CA GLU A 39 22.17 -13.92 13.37
C GLU A 39 21.63 -15.27 12.87
N HIS A 40 21.11 -15.32 11.64
CA HIS A 40 20.38 -16.50 11.14
C HIS A 40 21.01 -17.18 9.93
N SER A 41 22.10 -16.63 9.38
CA SER A 41 22.81 -17.14 8.19
C SER A 41 21.87 -17.47 7.02
N LYS A 42 20.86 -16.63 6.82
CA LYS A 42 19.82 -16.78 5.79
C LYS A 42 19.52 -15.45 5.13
N ASP A 43 19.07 -15.51 3.88
CA ASP A 43 18.60 -14.35 3.13
C ASP A 43 17.50 -13.62 3.91
N THR A 44 17.65 -12.30 4.01
CA THR A 44 16.67 -11.41 4.64
C THR A 44 15.91 -10.64 3.57
N ILE A 45 14.59 -10.53 3.76
CA ILE A 45 13.70 -9.77 2.90
C ILE A 45 13.22 -8.56 3.68
N VAL A 46 13.33 -7.39 3.08
CA VAL A 46 12.71 -6.17 3.60
C VAL A 46 11.30 -6.11 3.02
N LEU A 47 10.30 -6.36 3.84
CA LEU A 47 8.91 -6.26 3.42
C LEU A 47 8.35 -4.89 3.78
N VAL A 48 7.82 -4.18 2.77
CA VAL A 48 7.20 -2.85 2.92
C VAL A 48 5.73 -2.90 2.53
N THR A 49 4.95 -1.91 2.96
CA THR A 49 3.57 -1.75 2.47
C THR A 49 3.58 -1.08 1.09
N GLU A 50 2.55 -1.34 0.28
CA GLU A 50 2.37 -0.67 -1.03
C GLU A 50 2.40 0.85 -0.91
N LYS A 51 1.72 1.38 0.13
CA LYS A 51 1.68 2.83 0.42
C LYS A 51 3.06 3.44 0.64
N ASP A 52 3.94 2.75 1.37
CA ASP A 52 5.27 3.29 1.69
C ASP A 52 6.22 3.13 0.49
N TYR A 53 6.04 2.07 -0.31
CA TYR A 53 6.79 1.87 -1.55
C TYR A 53 6.46 2.93 -2.60
N ASP A 54 5.18 3.24 -2.81
CA ASP A 54 4.73 4.21 -3.83
C ASP A 54 5.18 5.65 -3.55
N ARG A 55 5.50 5.97 -2.28
CA ARG A 55 5.94 7.32 -1.90
C ARG A 55 7.35 7.64 -2.37
N ASP A 56 8.26 6.68 -2.24
CA ASP A 56 9.65 6.85 -2.66
C ASP A 56 10.27 5.49 -3.02
N PRO A 57 9.92 4.95 -4.21
CA PRO A 57 10.42 3.66 -4.63
C PRO A 57 11.92 3.69 -4.92
N GLU A 58 12.47 4.86 -5.29
CA GLU A 58 13.90 4.99 -5.61
C GLU A 58 14.76 4.93 -4.34
N ALA A 59 14.34 5.58 -3.26
CA ALA A 59 15.02 5.45 -1.96
C ALA A 59 15.06 4.00 -1.46
N LEU A 60 13.95 3.26 -1.56
CA LEU A 60 13.92 1.86 -1.12
C LEU A 60 14.76 0.94 -2.02
N LYS A 61 14.88 1.25 -3.31
CA LYS A 61 15.74 0.49 -4.24
C LYS A 61 17.23 0.63 -3.95
N THR A 62 17.65 1.62 -3.14
CA THR A 62 19.07 1.75 -2.77
C THR A 62 19.48 0.77 -1.66
N LEU A 63 18.53 0.10 -1.01
CA LEU A 63 18.82 -0.92 0.00
C LEU A 63 19.51 -2.12 -0.66
N ASP A 64 20.61 -2.58 -0.07
CA ASP A 64 21.29 -3.83 -0.45
C ASP A 64 20.56 -5.04 0.15
N ALA A 65 19.27 -5.16 -0.15
CA ALA A 65 18.41 -6.25 0.30
C ALA A 65 17.25 -6.45 -0.67
N ASN A 66 16.66 -7.65 -0.65
CA ASN A 66 15.45 -7.91 -1.41
C ASN A 66 14.27 -7.15 -0.80
N VAL A 67 13.84 -6.07 -1.45
CA VAL A 67 12.66 -5.30 -1.05
C VAL A 67 11.42 -5.89 -1.70
N TRP A 68 10.50 -6.39 -0.89
CA TRP A 68 9.22 -6.92 -1.33
C TRP A 68 8.09 -6.01 -0.88
N VAL A 69 7.11 -5.80 -1.76
CA VAL A 69 5.92 -5.02 -1.45
C VAL A 69 4.81 -5.96 -1.09
N LEU A 70 4.20 -5.75 0.08
CA LEU A 70 3.01 -6.46 0.46
C LEU A 70 1.83 -5.93 -0.36
N SER A 71 1.43 -6.71 -1.37
CA SER A 71 0.21 -6.47 -2.14
C SER A 71 -0.92 -7.36 -1.64
N SER A 72 -2.13 -6.80 -1.57
CA SER A 72 -3.34 -7.53 -1.20
C SER A 72 -4.45 -7.16 -2.17
N SER A 73 -5.20 -8.16 -2.62
CA SER A 73 -6.38 -7.91 -3.43
C SER A 73 -7.62 -7.73 -2.54
N LEU A 74 -8.40 -6.70 -2.87
CA LEU A 74 -9.73 -6.54 -2.29
C LEU A 74 -10.69 -7.51 -2.97
N GLN A 75 -11.31 -8.40 -2.19
CA GLN A 75 -12.37 -9.27 -2.68
C GLN A 75 -13.73 -8.80 -2.16
N ILE A 76 -14.65 -8.51 -3.07
CA ILE A 76 -16.02 -8.14 -2.73
C ILE A 76 -16.85 -9.41 -2.61
N MET A 77 -17.25 -9.74 -1.39
CA MET A 77 -18.06 -10.92 -1.12
C MET A 77 -19.53 -10.66 -1.46
N HIS A 78 -20.17 -11.64 -2.10
CA HIS A 78 -21.59 -11.57 -2.41
C HIS A 78 -22.41 -11.59 -1.11
N HIS A 79 -23.34 -10.64 -0.97
CA HIS A 79 -24.38 -10.72 0.04
C HIS A 79 -25.68 -11.13 -0.66
N SER A 80 -26.08 -12.41 -0.53
CA SER A 80 -27.17 -13.09 -1.28
C SER A 80 -26.85 -13.41 -2.76
N LYS A 81 -27.84 -13.54 -3.66
CA LYS A 81 -27.66 -13.78 -5.11
C LYS A 81 -27.02 -12.60 -5.86
N GLN A 82 -26.67 -11.52 -5.16
CA GLN A 82 -26.12 -10.30 -5.73
C GLN A 82 -24.59 -10.34 -5.61
N GLY A 83 -23.93 -10.20 -6.76
CA GLY A 83 -22.48 -10.30 -6.88
C GLY A 83 -21.74 -9.00 -7.12
N GLU A 84 -20.46 -9.13 -7.48
CA GLU A 84 -19.59 -8.00 -7.84
C GLU A 84 -20.21 -7.10 -8.91
N ASP A 85 -20.88 -7.68 -9.92
CA ASP A 85 -21.58 -6.93 -10.96
C ASP A 85 -22.64 -5.97 -10.41
N GLU A 86 -23.39 -6.41 -9.39
CA GLU A 86 -24.42 -5.60 -8.75
C GLU A 86 -23.81 -4.49 -7.89
N PHE A 87 -22.70 -4.78 -7.21
CA PHE A 87 -21.93 -3.77 -6.50
C PHE A 87 -21.41 -2.71 -7.48
N MET A 88 -20.76 -3.11 -8.56
CA MET A 88 -20.21 -2.21 -9.57
C MET A 88 -21.30 -1.40 -10.28
N ARG A 89 -22.46 -2.00 -10.54
CA ARG A 89 -23.64 -1.29 -11.07
C ARG A 89 -24.05 -0.13 -10.16
N LYS A 90 -24.18 -0.37 -8.85
CA LYS A 90 -24.54 0.66 -7.87
C LYS A 90 -23.47 1.74 -7.75
N VAL A 91 -22.19 1.36 -7.74
CA VAL A 91 -21.07 2.32 -7.72
C VAL A 91 -21.14 3.23 -8.95
N ASN A 92 -21.35 2.67 -10.13
CA ASN A 92 -21.45 3.43 -11.38
C ASN A 92 -22.66 4.36 -11.41
N GLU A 93 -23.81 3.92 -10.89
CA GLU A 93 -25.00 4.76 -10.75
C GLU A 93 -24.72 5.98 -9.85
N ILE A 94 -24.10 5.76 -8.68
CA ILE A 94 -23.72 6.83 -7.75
C ILE A 94 -22.72 7.81 -8.39
N ILE A 95 -21.69 7.29 -9.07
CA ILE A 95 -20.68 8.11 -9.75
C ILE A 95 -21.34 8.98 -10.82
N THR A 96 -22.22 8.40 -11.64
CA THR A 96 -22.92 9.11 -12.72
C THR A 96 -23.81 10.22 -12.18
N VAL A 97 -24.61 9.94 -11.15
CA VAL A 97 -25.48 10.94 -10.51
C VAL A 97 -24.65 12.08 -9.90
N THR A 98 -23.55 11.75 -9.22
CA THR A 98 -22.66 12.75 -8.61
C THR A 98 -21.98 13.62 -9.66
N TRP A 99 -21.61 13.05 -10.80
CA TRP A 99 -20.99 13.78 -11.90
C TRP A 99 -21.97 14.76 -12.56
N CYS A 100 -23.20 14.32 -12.86
CA CYS A 100 -24.25 15.18 -13.42
C CYS A 100 -24.65 16.32 -12.45
N ALA A 101 -24.68 16.05 -11.15
CA ALA A 101 -24.95 17.09 -10.15
C ALA A 101 -23.86 18.17 -10.12
N LYS A 102 -22.59 17.77 -10.30
CA LYS A 102 -21.45 18.70 -10.33
C LYS A 102 -21.39 19.52 -11.62
N SER A 103 -21.70 18.94 -12.78
CA SER A 103 -21.75 19.68 -14.05
C SER A 103 -22.87 20.72 -14.05
N HIS A 104 -24.06 20.37 -13.56
CA HIS A 104 -25.16 21.33 -13.43
C HIS A 104 -24.88 22.47 -12.44
N ALA A 105 -24.07 22.23 -11.41
CA ALA A 105 -23.63 23.29 -10.49
C ALA A 105 -22.58 24.22 -11.13
N ALA A 106 -21.67 23.68 -11.95
CA ALA A 106 -20.67 24.46 -12.69
C ALA A 106 -21.29 25.33 -13.80
N ASP A 107 -22.27 24.80 -14.54
CA ASP A 107 -23.00 25.55 -15.58
C ASP A 107 -23.80 26.72 -14.99
N ARG A 108 -24.38 26.54 -13.79
CA ARG A 108 -25.07 27.63 -13.07
C ARG A 108 -24.13 28.71 -12.53
N ALA A 109 -22.85 28.39 -12.31
CA ALA A 109 -21.85 29.33 -11.83
C ALA A 109 -21.16 30.11 -12.97
N THR A 110 -21.24 29.62 -14.20
CA THR A 110 -20.59 30.22 -15.39
C THR A 110 -21.57 30.88 -16.36
N GLY A 111 -22.88 30.69 -16.19
CA GLY A 111 -23.91 31.43 -16.92
C GLY A 111 -24.13 32.83 -16.37
N CYS A 112 -23.35 33.80 -16.85
CA CYS A 112 -23.73 35.22 -16.94
C CYS A 112 -24.34 35.48 -18.32
#